data_AF-T1B1B5-F1
#
_entry.id   AF-T1B1B5-F1
#
_cell.length_a   1.000
_cell.length_b   1.000
_cell.length_c   1.000
_cell.angle_alpha   90.00
_cell.angle_beta   90.00
_cell.angle_gamma   90.00
#
_symmetry.space_group_name_H-M   'P 1'
#
loop_
_entity.id
_entity.type
_entity.pdbx_description
1 polymer ?
#
loop_
_entity_poly.entity_id
_entity_poly.type
_entity_poly.pdbx_seq_one_letter_code
_entity_poly.pdbx_strand_id
1 'polypeptide(L)'
;EPQEARAGDYRPERVRGEVAYREVSFSYPQGSGPALRAVSFEVPAGGSLAIVGRSGSGKSTLVSLLPRFYDVTAGSIRIDGRDIREFDLEALRKQIAVVTQEVTLFDDTIRNNIAFGRAVSEEALLRAAEAAHVLEFAAAMPQGLDTLVGDQGVLLSGGQRQRIAIARASVEGCADP
;
A
#
# COMPACT_ATOMS: atom_id res chain seq x y z
N GLU A 1 1.80 -10.85 18.33
CA GLU A 1 1.09 -11.27 17.11
C GLU A 1 -0.07 -10.31 16.89
N PRO A 2 -0.34 -9.82 15.66
CA PRO A 2 -1.55 -9.07 15.39
C PRO A 2 -2.75 -10.01 15.60
N GLN A 3 -3.66 -9.63 16.49
CA GLN A 3 -4.89 -10.35 16.75
C GLN A 3 -5.79 -10.13 15.53
N GLU A 4 -5.96 -11.13 14.67
CA GLU A 4 -6.87 -11.04 13.52
C GLU A 4 -8.31 -10.93 14.05
N ALA A 5 -8.77 -9.70 14.20
CA ALA A 5 -10.17 -9.42 14.48
C ALA A 5 -11.02 -9.97 13.34
N ARG A 6 -12.17 -10.58 13.68
CA ARG A 6 -13.12 -11.13 12.71
C ARG A 6 -13.36 -10.12 11.58
N ALA A 7 -12.88 -10.44 10.38
CA ALA A 7 -13.20 -9.68 9.19
C ALA A 7 -14.69 -9.89 8.84
N GLY A 8 -15.31 -8.89 8.22
CA GLY A 8 -16.64 -9.07 7.65
C GLY A 8 -16.59 -9.90 6.37
N ASP A 9 -17.71 -9.98 5.67
CA ASP A 9 -17.88 -10.78 4.45
C ASP A 9 -18.05 -9.92 3.18
N TYR A 10 -18.01 -8.59 3.30
CA TYR A 10 -18.16 -7.70 2.15
C TYR A 10 -16.92 -7.76 1.24
N ARG A 11 -17.12 -8.18 -0.01
CA ARG A 11 -16.08 -8.37 -1.03
C ARG A 11 -16.42 -7.57 -2.30
N PRO A 12 -16.08 -6.26 -2.38
CA PRO A 12 -16.28 -5.50 -3.60
C PRO A 12 -15.24 -5.86 -4.66
N GLU A 13 -15.63 -5.86 -5.93
CA GLU A 13 -14.67 -5.96 -7.04
C GLU A 13 -13.79 -4.70 -7.11
N ARG A 14 -14.41 -3.53 -7.05
CA ARG A 14 -13.71 -2.23 -7.07
C ARG A 14 -14.47 -1.19 -6.25
N VAL A 15 -13.76 -0.46 -5.39
CA VAL A 15 -14.30 0.70 -4.66
C VAL A 15 -14.19 1.97 -5.49
N ARG A 16 -15.05 2.95 -5.24
CA ARG A 16 -14.92 4.30 -5.80
C ARG A 16 -13.71 5.02 -5.20
N GLY A 17 -13.41 4.75 -3.92
CA GLY A 17 -12.20 5.22 -3.24
C GLY A 17 -12.41 6.48 -2.41
N GLU A 18 -13.65 6.77 -2.00
CA GLU A 18 -13.88 7.76 -0.95
C GLU A 18 -13.43 7.17 0.40
N VAL A 19 -12.64 7.92 1.17
CA VAL A 19 -12.13 7.47 2.47
C VAL A 19 -12.51 8.47 3.56
N ALA A 20 -13.17 7.99 4.62
CA ALA A 20 -13.57 8.84 5.74
C ALA A 20 -13.05 8.29 7.07
N TYR A 21 -12.36 9.14 7.83
CA TYR A 21 -11.99 8.92 9.22
C TYR A 21 -13.00 9.67 10.08
N ARG A 22 -13.67 8.98 11.01
CA ARG A 22 -14.66 9.55 11.94
C ARG A 22 -14.24 9.27 13.37
N GLU A 23 -13.80 10.31 14.06
CA GLU A 23 -13.38 10.31 15.48
C GLU A 23 -12.38 9.20 15.82
N VAL A 24 -11.46 8.91 14.89
CA VAL A 24 -10.53 7.79 15.00
C VAL A 24 -9.55 8.03 16.14
N SER A 25 -9.56 7.11 17.10
CA SER A 25 -8.60 7.06 18.20
C SER A 25 -7.92 5.70 18.20
N PHE A 26 -6.62 5.68 18.50
CA PHE A 26 -5.85 4.45 18.48
C PHE A 26 -4.70 4.49 19.49
N SER A 27 -4.49 3.36 20.18
CA SER A 27 -3.35 3.09 21.05
C SER A 27 -2.70 1.77 20.65
N TYR A 28 -1.36 1.76 20.56
CA TYR A 28 -0.63 0.51 20.39
C TYR A 28 -0.73 -0.34 21.67
N PRO A 29 -0.84 -1.68 21.57
CA PRO A 29 -0.96 -2.56 22.74
C PRO A 29 0.18 -2.42 23.78
N GLN A 30 1.38 -2.04 23.33
CA GLN A 30 2.57 -1.86 24.17
C GLN A 30 2.96 -0.37 24.34
N GLY A 31 2.12 0.56 23.88
CA GLY A 31 2.40 2.00 23.94
C GLY A 31 2.07 2.60 25.31
N SER A 32 2.80 3.64 25.70
CA SER A 32 2.55 4.41 26.93
C SER A 32 1.39 5.43 26.79
N GLY A 33 0.68 5.45 25.67
CA GLY A 33 -0.44 6.36 25.42
C GLY A 33 -1.01 6.25 24.01
N PRO A 34 -2.09 7.00 23.71
CA PRO A 34 -2.73 6.96 22.40
C PRO A 34 -1.88 7.64 21.34
N ALA A 35 -1.69 6.94 20.23
CA ALA A 35 -1.01 7.44 19.04
C ALA A 35 -1.90 8.40 18.23
N LEU A 36 -3.22 8.22 18.30
CA LEU A 36 -4.22 9.08 17.65
C LEU A 36 -5.37 9.37 18.62
N ARG A 37 -5.93 10.59 18.55
CA ARG A 37 -7.04 11.05 19.38
C ARG A 37 -8.09 11.74 18.51
N ALA A 38 -9.28 11.14 18.41
CA ALA A 38 -10.47 11.68 17.76
C ALA A 38 -10.22 12.33 16.37
N VAL A 39 -9.40 11.70 15.54
CA VAL A 39 -9.04 12.23 14.22
C VAL A 39 -10.21 12.06 13.25
N SER A 40 -10.62 13.15 12.60
CA SER A 40 -11.67 13.15 11.59
C SER A 40 -11.22 13.89 10.34
N PHE A 41 -11.38 13.26 9.18
CA PHE A 41 -11.20 13.87 7.87
C PHE A 41 -11.84 13.01 6.79
N GLU A 42 -11.98 13.56 5.60
CA GLU A 42 -12.56 12.87 4.45
C GLU A 42 -11.70 13.15 3.22
N VAL A 43 -11.48 12.11 2.41
CA VAL A 43 -10.80 12.18 1.13
C VAL A 43 -11.81 11.73 0.09
N PRO A 44 -12.26 12.62 -0.82
CA PRO A 44 -13.21 12.22 -1.86
C PRO A 44 -12.56 11.23 -2.82
N ALA A 45 -13.38 10.43 -3.51
CA ALA A 45 -12.90 9.54 -4.56
C ALA A 45 -12.07 10.30 -5.60
N GLY A 46 -10.86 9.81 -5.90
CA GLY A 46 -9.90 10.48 -6.79
C GLY A 46 -9.21 11.72 -6.20
N GLY A 47 -9.51 12.07 -4.94
CA GLY A 47 -8.86 13.14 -4.21
C GLY A 47 -7.52 12.72 -3.61
N SER A 48 -6.71 13.72 -3.27
CA SER A 48 -5.40 13.53 -2.64
C SER A 48 -5.34 14.28 -1.31
N LEU A 49 -4.82 13.62 -0.27
CA LEU A 49 -4.58 14.22 1.04
C LEU A 49 -3.10 14.11 1.41
N ALA A 50 -2.50 15.24 1.78
CA ALA A 50 -1.15 15.27 2.36
C ALA A 50 -1.23 15.43 3.88
N ILE A 51 -0.66 14.49 4.63
CA ILE A 51 -0.59 14.54 6.09
C ILE A 51 0.82 14.99 6.51
N VAL A 52 0.90 16.17 7.13
CA VAL A 52 2.17 16.78 7.54
C VAL A 52 2.21 16.96 9.06
N GLY A 53 3.36 16.73 9.68
CA GLY A 53 3.53 16.84 11.13
C GLY A 53 4.88 16.32 11.60
N ARG A 54 5.25 16.66 12.84
CA ARG A 54 6.53 16.27 13.47
C ARG A 54 6.72 14.75 13.49
N SER A 55 7.96 14.28 13.59
CA SER A 55 8.21 12.85 13.83
C SER A 55 7.46 12.38 15.09
N GLY A 56 6.89 11.17 15.04
CA GLY A 56 6.09 10.61 16.13
C GLY A 56 4.64 11.13 16.25
N SER A 57 4.18 12.02 15.36
CA SER A 57 2.81 12.58 15.45
C SER A 57 1.67 11.64 14.99
N GLY A 58 1.94 10.34 14.78
CA GLY A 58 0.91 9.37 14.35
C GLY A 58 0.61 9.31 12.85
N LYS A 59 1.40 9.95 11.97
CA LYS A 59 1.18 9.94 10.51
C LYS A 59 1.21 8.52 9.92
N SER A 60 2.27 7.77 10.23
CA SER A 60 2.40 6.38 9.78
C SER A 60 1.30 5.51 10.38
N THR A 61 0.86 5.80 11.62
CA THR A 61 -0.28 5.13 12.25
C THR A 61 -1.57 5.33 11.46
N LEU A 62 -1.88 6.55 10.99
CA LEU A 62 -3.05 6.78 10.13
C LEU A 62 -3.00 5.91 8.88
N VAL A 63 -1.85 5.88 8.18
CA VAL A 63 -1.68 5.07 6.97
C VAL A 63 -1.85 3.57 7.25
N SER A 64 -1.30 3.07 8.37
CA SER A 64 -1.35 1.64 8.73
C SER A 64 -2.73 1.14 9.18
N LEU A 65 -3.63 2.04 9.61
CA LEU A 65 -4.98 1.65 10.03
C LEU A 65 -5.90 1.36 8.85
N LEU A 66 -5.70 2.03 7.71
CA LEU A 66 -6.52 1.84 6.50
C LEU A 66 -6.52 0.39 5.95
N PRO A 67 -5.37 -0.29 5.79
CA PRO A 67 -5.31 -1.70 5.39
C PRO A 67 -5.61 -2.70 6.54
N ARG A 68 -6.09 -2.18 7.69
CA ARG A 68 -6.31 -2.94 8.93
C ARG A 68 -5.11 -3.79 9.34
N PHE A 69 -3.92 -3.18 9.42
CA PHE A 69 -2.81 -3.81 10.17
C PHE A 69 -3.04 -3.75 11.69
N TYR A 70 -3.83 -2.76 12.11
CA TYR A 70 -4.40 -2.66 13.44
C TYR A 70 -5.85 -2.19 13.30
N ASP A 71 -6.71 -2.56 14.25
CA ASP A 71 -8.04 -1.97 14.37
C ASP A 71 -8.00 -0.72 15.25
N VAL A 72 -8.88 0.23 14.94
CA VAL A 72 -9.05 1.44 15.73
C VAL A 72 -9.56 1.10 17.13
N THR A 73 -9.10 1.85 18.14
CA THR A 73 -9.58 1.69 19.52
C THR A 73 -10.93 2.37 19.72
N ALA A 74 -11.20 3.46 18.99
CA ALA A 74 -12.50 4.12 18.93
C ALA A 74 -12.70 4.83 17.58
N GLY A 75 -13.96 5.11 17.25
CA GLY A 75 -14.36 5.71 15.97
C GLY A 75 -14.49 4.67 14.85
N SER A 76 -14.40 5.14 13.61
CA SER A 76 -14.49 4.29 12.41
C SER A 76 -13.68 4.88 11.25
N ILE A 77 -13.10 3.99 10.45
CA ILE A 77 -12.57 4.30 9.12
C ILE A 77 -13.52 3.67 8.11
N ARG A 78 -13.89 4.42 7.08
CA ARG A 78 -14.88 4.00 6.09
C ARG A 78 -14.34 4.16 4.68
N ILE A 79 -14.67 3.22 3.81
CA ILE A 79 -14.46 3.31 2.36
C ILE A 79 -15.84 3.28 1.70
N ASP A 80 -16.13 4.28 0.87
CA ASP A 80 -17.43 4.46 0.20
C ASP A 80 -18.61 4.38 1.19
N GLY A 81 -18.45 4.99 2.37
CA GLY A 81 -19.46 5.02 3.44
C GLY A 81 -19.59 3.74 4.27
N ARG A 82 -18.92 2.62 3.91
CA ARG A 82 -18.92 1.37 4.68
C ARG A 82 -17.72 1.28 5.60
N ASP A 83 -17.92 0.81 6.84
CA ASP A 83 -16.78 0.63 7.77
C ASP A 83 -15.84 -0.46 7.26
N ILE A 84 -14.53 -0.22 7.30
CA ILE A 84 -13.52 -1.18 6.84
C ILE A 84 -13.54 -2.51 7.62
N ARG A 85 -14.13 -2.52 8.82
CA ARG A 85 -14.34 -3.75 9.62
C ARG A 85 -15.36 -4.70 9.01
N GLU A 86 -16.28 -4.19 8.18
CA GLU A 86 -17.30 -4.99 7.49
C GLU A 86 -16.75 -5.68 6.23
N PHE A 87 -15.55 -5.31 5.77
CA PHE A 87 -14.92 -5.92 4.62
C PHE A 87 -14.26 -7.25 5.01
N ASP A 88 -14.29 -8.19 4.07
CA ASP A 88 -13.32 -9.27 4.04
C ASP A 88 -11.91 -8.68 3.92
N LEU A 89 -10.96 -9.21 4.69
CA LEU A 89 -9.64 -8.61 4.83
C LEU A 89 -8.80 -8.69 3.55
N GLU A 90 -8.95 -9.78 2.79
CA GLU A 90 -8.28 -9.96 1.50
C GLU A 90 -8.86 -8.98 0.48
N ALA A 91 -10.19 -8.90 0.41
CA ALA A 91 -10.88 -7.98 -0.50
C ALA A 91 -10.58 -6.51 -0.19
N LEU A 92 -10.53 -6.11 1.08
CA LEU A 92 -10.13 -4.76 1.49
C LEU A 92 -8.72 -4.43 1.00
N ARG A 93 -7.75 -5.33 1.26
CA ARG A 93 -6.35 -5.09 0.94
C ARG A 93 -6.08 -5.08 -0.57
N LYS A 94 -6.89 -5.78 -1.37
CA LYS A 94 -6.84 -5.67 -2.85
C LYS A 94 -7.18 -4.27 -3.36
N GLN A 95 -7.90 -3.45 -2.59
CA GLN A 95 -8.26 -2.08 -2.96
C GLN A 95 -7.20 -1.04 -2.54
N ILE A 96 -6.18 -1.44 -1.78
CA ILE A 96 -5.23 -0.51 -1.14
C ILE A 96 -3.80 -0.90 -1.50
N ALA A 97 -3.07 0.02 -2.12
CA ALA A 97 -1.63 -0.09 -2.27
C ALA A 97 -0.93 0.84 -1.28
N VAL A 98 0.09 0.34 -0.57
CA VAL A 98 0.90 1.12 0.36
C VAL A 98 2.35 1.10 -0.12
N VAL A 99 2.94 2.29 -0.29
CA VAL A 99 4.36 2.45 -0.60
C VAL A 99 5.06 3.02 0.63
N THR A 100 5.97 2.24 1.21
CA THR A 100 6.72 2.59 2.42
C THR A 100 8.03 3.33 2.10
N GLN A 101 8.55 4.04 3.10
CA GLN A 101 9.85 4.74 2.98
C GLN A 101 11.01 3.74 2.80
N GLU A 102 10.96 2.60 3.49
CA GLU A 102 11.88 1.48 3.27
C GLU A 102 11.22 0.50 2.29
N VAL A 103 11.79 0.40 1.09
CA VAL A 103 11.33 -0.54 0.08
C VAL A 103 12.10 -1.84 0.22
N THR A 104 11.40 -2.91 0.57
CA THR A 104 11.93 -4.28 0.49
C THR A 104 11.78 -4.81 -0.93
N LEU A 105 12.90 -5.10 -1.56
CA LEU A 105 12.98 -5.86 -2.80
C LEU A 105 13.46 -7.27 -2.50
N PHE A 106 12.94 -8.22 -3.25
CA PHE A 106 13.34 -9.62 -3.19
C PHE A 106 14.53 -9.82 -4.12
N ASP A 107 15.41 -10.77 -3.78
CA ASP A 107 16.53 -11.16 -4.63
C ASP A 107 16.03 -11.89 -5.89
N ASP A 108 15.56 -11.08 -6.84
CA ASP A 108 14.92 -11.49 -8.08
C ASP A 108 15.06 -10.35 -9.11
N THR A 109 14.53 -10.53 -10.31
CA THR A 109 14.53 -9.53 -11.37
C THR A 109 13.72 -8.29 -10.99
N ILE A 110 14.01 -7.15 -11.63
CA ILE A 110 13.18 -5.94 -11.52
C ILE A 110 11.73 -6.26 -11.90
N ARG A 111 11.53 -7.01 -12.99
CA ARG A 111 10.23 -7.52 -13.45
C ARG A 111 9.45 -8.24 -12.36
N ASN A 112 10.06 -9.25 -11.74
CA ASN A 112 9.39 -10.04 -10.71
C ASN A 112 9.13 -9.22 -9.44
N ASN A 113 10.01 -8.27 -9.14
CA ASN A 113 9.79 -7.31 -8.07
C ASN A 113 8.62 -6.36 -8.34
N ILE A 114 8.32 -6.02 -9.60
CA ILE A 114 7.13 -5.24 -9.97
C ILE A 114 5.88 -6.11 -9.86
N ALA A 115 5.87 -7.30 -10.49
CA ALA A 115 4.74 -8.20 -10.48
C ALA A 115 4.37 -8.66 -9.06
N PHE A 116 5.39 -9.00 -8.27
CA PHE A 116 5.32 -9.39 -6.86
C PHE A 116 4.16 -10.34 -6.53
N GLY A 117 4.33 -11.63 -6.87
CA GLY A 117 3.37 -12.68 -6.53
C GLY A 117 2.03 -12.61 -7.28
N ARG A 118 1.92 -11.74 -8.29
CA ARG A 118 0.73 -11.62 -9.14
C ARG A 118 1.05 -12.08 -10.56
N ALA A 119 0.07 -12.74 -11.19
CA ALA A 119 0.08 -12.91 -12.64
C ALA A 119 -0.23 -11.54 -13.27
N VAL A 120 0.70 -11.01 -14.05
CA VAL A 120 0.59 -9.71 -14.70
C VAL A 120 0.91 -9.88 -16.17
N SER A 121 0.06 -9.35 -17.04
CA SER A 121 0.34 -9.32 -18.49
C SER A 121 1.56 -8.46 -18.79
N GLU A 122 2.30 -8.78 -19.85
CA GLU A 122 3.46 -7.98 -20.27
C GLU A 122 3.09 -6.50 -20.45
N GLU A 123 1.93 -6.24 -21.05
CA GLU A 123 1.43 -4.89 -21.26
C GLU A 123 1.19 -4.13 -19.95
N ALA A 124 0.53 -4.75 -18.97
CA ALA A 124 0.30 -4.13 -17.67
C ALA A 124 1.61 -3.85 -16.92
N LEU A 125 2.56 -4.78 -16.99
CA LEU A 125 3.87 -4.61 -16.38
C LEU A 125 4.64 -3.46 -17.00
N LEU A 126 4.69 -3.38 -18.32
CA LEU A 126 5.37 -2.30 -19.04
C LEU A 126 4.73 -0.95 -18.76
N ARG A 127 3.39 -0.85 -18.76
CA ARG A 127 2.68 0.39 -18.40
C ARG A 127 3.01 0.86 -16.98
N ALA A 128 3.03 -0.07 -16.02
CA ALA A 128 3.37 0.27 -14.63
C ALA A 128 4.85 0.69 -14.48
N ALA A 129 5.76 -0.01 -15.17
CA ALA A 129 7.17 0.31 -15.21
C ALA A 129 7.44 1.67 -15.86
N GLU A 130 6.71 2.01 -16.92
CA GLU A 130 6.79 3.30 -17.61
C GLU A 130 6.27 4.43 -16.72
N ALA A 131 5.07 4.28 -16.16
CA ALA A 131 4.44 5.28 -15.29
C ALA A 131 5.29 5.58 -14.03
N ALA A 132 6.08 4.62 -13.57
CA ALA A 132 6.99 4.77 -12.44
C ALA A 132 8.43 5.14 -12.84
N HIS A 133 8.72 5.40 -14.12
CA HIS A 133 10.06 5.70 -14.65
C HIS A 133 11.10 4.61 -14.36
N VAL A 134 10.68 3.34 -14.34
CA VAL A 134 11.57 2.18 -14.20
C VAL A 134 12.29 1.87 -15.50
N LEU A 135 11.61 1.98 -16.64
CA LEU A 135 12.17 1.64 -17.95
C LEU A 135 13.44 2.46 -18.28
N GLU A 136 13.49 3.72 -17.86
CA GLU A 136 14.63 4.62 -18.11
C GLU A 136 15.94 4.09 -17.56
N PHE A 137 15.95 3.61 -16.30
CA PHE A 137 17.17 3.09 -15.70
C PHE A 137 17.38 1.61 -16.03
N ALA A 138 16.30 0.85 -16.25
CA ALA A 138 16.40 -0.53 -16.68
C ALA A 138 17.08 -0.62 -18.05
N ALA A 139 16.79 0.30 -18.98
CA ALA A 139 17.41 0.35 -20.30
C ALA A 139 18.94 0.55 -20.28
N ALA A 140 19.47 1.14 -19.20
CA ALA A 140 20.92 1.30 -19.00
C ALA A 140 21.58 0.05 -18.39
N MET A 141 20.80 -0.96 -17.98
CA MET A 141 21.29 -2.20 -17.40
C MET A 141 21.42 -3.28 -18.47
N PRO A 142 22.45 -4.16 -18.40
CA PRO A 142 22.70 -5.16 -19.44
C PRO A 142 21.53 -6.12 -19.73
N GLN A 143 20.67 -6.38 -18.73
CA GLN A 143 19.54 -7.30 -18.85
C GLN A 143 18.18 -6.59 -18.78
N GLY A 144 18.13 -5.25 -18.85
CA GLY A 144 16.85 -4.54 -18.81
C GLY A 144 16.06 -4.84 -17.54
N LEU A 145 14.75 -5.10 -17.71
CA LEU A 145 13.84 -5.52 -16.64
C LEU A 145 14.18 -6.89 -16.03
N ASP A 146 14.96 -7.70 -16.72
CA ASP A 146 15.38 -9.02 -16.25
C ASP A 146 16.68 -8.94 -15.43
N THR A 147 17.17 -7.73 -15.15
CA THR A 147 18.30 -7.50 -14.26
C THR A 147 17.95 -7.91 -12.83
N LEU A 148 18.79 -8.76 -12.22
CA LEU A 148 18.69 -9.14 -10.81
C LEU A 148 19.01 -7.96 -9.90
N VAL A 149 18.18 -7.71 -8.88
CA VAL A 149 18.38 -6.59 -7.95
C VAL A 149 19.35 -6.92 -6.80
N GLY A 150 19.61 -8.22 -6.56
CA GLY A 150 20.42 -8.72 -5.44
C GLY A 150 19.65 -8.71 -4.10
N ASP A 151 20.25 -9.29 -3.05
CA ASP A 151 19.67 -9.27 -1.69
C ASP A 151 19.33 -7.82 -1.27
N GLN A 152 18.07 -7.61 -0.88
CA GLN A 152 17.48 -6.29 -0.55
C GLN A 152 17.67 -5.17 -1.60
N GLY A 153 17.98 -5.50 -2.85
CA GLY A 153 18.18 -4.47 -3.89
C GLY A 153 19.45 -3.63 -3.69
N VAL A 154 20.52 -4.21 -3.12
CA VAL A 154 21.81 -3.53 -2.88
C VAL A 154 22.41 -2.94 -4.16
N LEU A 155 22.10 -3.52 -5.33
CA LEU A 155 22.61 -3.04 -6.62
C LEU A 155 21.89 -1.76 -7.12
N LEU A 156 20.88 -1.29 -6.39
CA LEU A 156 20.07 -0.14 -6.77
C LEU A 156 20.30 1.04 -5.83
N SER A 157 20.13 2.25 -6.36
CA SER A 157 19.96 3.46 -5.55
C SER A 157 18.62 3.45 -4.79
N GLY A 158 18.51 4.24 -3.72
CA GLY A 158 17.24 4.39 -2.99
C GLY A 158 16.08 4.86 -3.88
N GLY A 159 16.34 5.80 -4.79
CA GLY A 159 15.33 6.28 -5.74
C GLY A 159 14.88 5.22 -6.74
N GLN A 160 15.78 4.36 -7.22
CA GLN A 160 15.42 3.23 -8.09
C GLN A 160 14.55 2.21 -7.35
N ARG A 161 14.90 1.87 -6.10
CA ARG A 161 14.05 0.99 -5.27
C ARG A 161 12.65 1.59 -5.08
N GLN A 162 12.55 2.89 -4.81
CA GLN A 162 11.28 3.58 -4.66
C GLN A 162 10.43 3.52 -5.93
N ARG A 163 11.03 3.73 -7.10
CA ARG A 163 10.32 3.60 -8.40
C ARG A 163 9.81 2.18 -8.65
N ILE A 164 10.59 1.16 -8.31
CA ILE A 164 10.13 -0.23 -8.39
C ILE A 164 8.94 -0.48 -7.46
N ALA A 165 8.96 0.07 -6.23
CA ALA A 165 7.82 -0.04 -5.31
C ALA A 165 6.57 0.69 -5.84
N ILE A 166 6.74 1.84 -6.48
CA ILE A 166 5.64 2.57 -7.12
C ILE A 166 5.05 1.75 -8.27
N ALA A 167 5.90 1.18 -9.15
CA ALA A 167 5.45 0.27 -10.20
C ALA A 167 4.72 -0.95 -9.63
N ARG A 168 5.24 -1.55 -8.55
CA ARG A 168 4.59 -2.65 -7.83
C ARG A 168 3.21 -2.23 -7.30
N ALA A 169 3.08 -1.04 -6.76
CA ALA A 169 1.82 -0.52 -6.25
C ALA A 169 0.79 -0.22 -7.35
N SER A 170 1.24 0.21 -8.54
CA SER A 170 0.37 0.62 -9.65
C SER A 170 0.02 -0.52 -10.61
N VAL A 171 0.80 -1.60 -10.64
CA VAL A 171 0.55 -2.68 -11.59
C VAL A 171 -0.73 -3.44 -11.25
N GLU A 172 -1.65 -3.49 -12.22
CA GLU A 172 -2.88 -4.25 -12.11
C GLU A 172 -2.59 -5.74 -12.40
N GLY A 173 -3.08 -6.62 -11.52
CA GLY A 173 -3.02 -8.07 -11.77
C GLY A 173 -4.01 -8.48 -12.86
N CYS A 174 -3.72 -9.56 -13.58
CA CYS A 174 -4.74 -10.23 -14.37
C CYS A 174 -5.74 -10.90 -13.41
N ALA A 175 -7.04 -10.77 -13.68
CA ALA A 175 -8.03 -11.64 -13.07
C ALA A 175 -7.66 -13.09 -13.43
N ASP A 176 -7.61 -13.96 -12.42
CA ASP A 176 -7.58 -15.41 -12.66
C ASP A 176 -8.85 -15.77 -13.46
N PRO A 177 -8.76 -16.52 -14.57
CA PRO A 177 -9.94 -16.91 -15.36
C PRO A 177 -10.98 -17.70 -14.56
#